data_AF-K7AJH7-F1
#
_entry.id   AF-K7AJH7-F1
#
_cell.length_a   1.000
_cell.length_b   1.000
_cell.length_c   1.000
_cell.angle_alpha   90.00
_cell.angle_beta   90.00
_cell.angle_gamma   90.00
#
_symmetry.space_group_name_H-M   'P 1'
#
loop_
_entity.id
_entity.type
_entity.pdbx_description
1 polymer ?
#
loop_
_entity_poly.entity_id
_entity_poly.type
_entity_poly.pdbx_seq_one_letter_code
_entity_poly.pdbx_strand_id
1 'polypeptide(L)' 'ALRWNLQMGHSVLPKSVSEERIKQNLDVYDWSIPDDLLAKFSEIKQTRLLMGNFIVNKDSVYKTHEELWDGEI' A
#
# COMPACT_ATOMS: atom_id res chain seq x y z
N ALA A 1 -5.61 5.97 -6.09
CA ALA A 1 -4.70 5.05 -5.38
C ALA A 1 -3.44 4.70 -6.20
N LEU A 2 -3.58 4.13 -7.41
CA LEU A 2 -2.42 3.72 -8.22
C LEU A 2 -1.52 4.89 -8.64
N ARG A 3 -2.11 5.94 -9.22
CA ARG A 3 -1.36 7.14 -9.63
C ARG A 3 -0.57 7.79 -8.49
N TRP A 4 -1.13 7.83 -7.28
CA TRP A 4 -0.44 8.36 -6.09
C TRP A 4 0.85 7.58 -5.79
N ASN A 5 0.79 6.24 -5.78
CA ASN A 5 1.99 5.40 -5.54
C ASN A 5 3.06 5.62 -6.62
N LEU A 6 2.65 5.77 -7.89
CA LEU A 6 3.57 6.09 -8.98
C LEU A 6 4.27 7.44 -8.77
N GLN A 7 3.52 8.47 -8.33
CA GLN A 7 4.09 9.79 -8.02
C GLN A 7 4.99 9.80 -6.78
N MET A 8 4.85 8.82 -5.86
CA MET A 8 5.80 8.59 -4.77
C MET A 8 7.08 7.84 -5.22
N GLY A 9 7.17 7.45 -6.49
CA GLY A 9 8.33 6.76 -7.06
C GLY A 9 8.32 5.24 -6.90
N HIS A 10 7.19 4.65 -6.51
CA HIS A 10 7.03 3.20 -6.38
C HIS A 10 6.42 2.59 -7.64
N SER A 11 6.74 1.33 -7.95
CA SER A 11 5.91 0.51 -8.85
C SER A 11 4.66 0.00 -8.10
N VAL A 12 3.63 -0.42 -8.84
CA VAL A 12 2.36 -0.94 -8.27
C VAL A 12 1.99 -2.30 -8.84
N LEU A 13 1.37 -3.16 -8.02
CA LEU A 13 0.99 -4.53 -8.38
C LEU A 13 -0.54 -4.76 -8.21
N PRO A 14 -1.41 -4.07 -8.98
CA PRO A 14 -2.85 -4.22 -8.84
C PRO A 14 -3.33 -5.56 -9.43
N LYS A 15 -3.69 -6.50 -8.57
CA LYS A 15 -4.25 -7.79 -8.99
C LYS A 15 -5.69 -7.65 -9.46
N SER A 16 -6.00 -8.13 -10.67
CA SER A 16 -7.37 -8.35 -11.13
C SER A 16 -7.50 -9.55 -12.06
N VAL A 17 -8.73 -10.07 -12.17
CA VAL A 17 -9.14 -11.06 -13.18
C VAL A 17 -10.23 -10.52 -14.11
N SER A 18 -10.69 -9.29 -13.85
CA SER A 18 -11.64 -8.58 -14.73
C SER A 18 -10.85 -7.81 -15.76
N GLU A 19 -11.08 -8.10 -17.04
CA GLU A 19 -10.39 -7.46 -18.15
C GLU A 19 -10.55 -5.94 -18.13
N GLU A 20 -11.76 -5.45 -17.88
CA GLU A 20 -12.06 -4.02 -17.78
C GLU A 20 -11.21 -3.35 -16.69
N ARG A 21 -11.17 -3.94 -15.48
CA ARG A 21 -10.34 -3.40 -14.39
C ARG A 21 -8.85 -3.48 -14.69
N ILE A 22 -8.39 -4.50 -15.42
CA ILE A 22 -6.99 -4.59 -15.85
C ILE A 22 -6.64 -3.41 -16.76
N LYS A 23 -7.51 -3.07 -17.73
CA LYS A 23 -7.32 -1.90 -18.61
C LYS A 23 -7.30 -0.60 -17.80
N GLN A 24 -8.28 -0.41 -16.92
CA GLN A 24 -8.36 0.79 -16.06
C GLN A 24 -7.15 0.93 -15.12
N ASN A 25 -6.63 -0.18 -14.57
CA ASN A 25 -5.46 -0.13 -13.70
C ASN A 25 -4.18 0.32 -14.41
N LEU A 26 -4.12 0.18 -15.75
CA LEU A 26 -3.01 0.64 -16.58
C LEU A 26 -3.20 2.10 -17.04
N ASP A 27 -4.43 2.62 -17.00
CA ASP A 27 -4.84 3.94 -17.46
C ASP A 27 -4.50 5.06 -16.45
N VAL A 28 -3.21 5.16 -16.11
CA VAL A 28 -2.71 6.05 -15.03
C VAL A 28 -1.46 6.82 -15.42
N TYR A 29 -1.09 6.86 -16.70
CA TYR A 29 0.17 7.46 -17.18
C TYR A 29 -0.01 8.81 -17.87
N ASP A 30 -1.14 9.04 -18.52
CA ASP A 30 -1.46 10.21 -19.33
C ASP A 30 -2.03 11.40 -18.52
N TRP A 31 -2.20 11.22 -17.20
CA TRP A 31 -2.62 12.27 -16.27
C TRP A 31 -1.83 12.21 -14.95
N SER A 32 -1.89 13.27 -14.15
CA SER A 32 -1.25 13.36 -12.84
C SER A 32 -2.15 13.98 -11.78
N ILE A 33 -1.92 13.62 -10.52
CA ILE A 33 -2.52 14.28 -9.36
C ILE A 33 -1.74 15.58 -9.12
N PRO A 34 -2.41 16.75 -9.11
CA PRO A 34 -1.79 18.04 -8.75
C PRO A 34 -1.19 18.04 -7.34
N ASP A 35 -0.12 18.81 -7.12
CA ASP A 35 0.65 18.79 -5.87
C ASP A 35 -0.18 19.20 -4.64
N ASP A 36 -1.10 20.15 -4.78
CA ASP A 36 -1.99 20.60 -3.71
C ASP A 36 -2.97 19.50 -3.26
N LEU A 37 -3.40 18.65 -4.19
CA LEU A 37 -4.23 17.49 -3.89
C LEU A 37 -3.38 16.31 -3.39
N LEU A 38 -2.16 16.16 -3.90
CA LEU A 38 -1.22 15.13 -3.46
C LEU A 38 -0.85 15.33 -1.99
N ALA A 39 -0.63 16.57 -1.57
CA ALA A 39 -0.33 16.93 -0.18
C ALA A 39 -1.41 16.45 0.80
N LYS A 40 -2.69 16.47 0.42
CA LYS A 40 -3.81 16.04 1.29
C LYS A 40 -3.75 14.57 1.68
N PHE A 41 -3.00 13.72 0.96
CA PHE A 41 -2.84 12.32 1.32
C PHE A 41 -2.11 12.13 2.66
N SER A 42 -1.30 13.10 3.12
CA SER A 42 -0.63 13.02 4.43
C SER A 42 -1.60 13.06 5.61
N GLU A 43 -2.83 13.51 5.40
CA GLU A 43 -3.87 13.59 6.43
C GLU A 43 -4.59 12.24 6.65
N ILE A 44 -4.35 11.26 5.77
CA ILE A 44 -4.97 9.93 5.88
C ILE A 44 -4.37 9.21 7.08
N LYS A 45 -5.24 8.76 8.00
CA LYS A 45 -4.84 7.92 9.14
C LYS A 45 -4.15 6.66 8.65
N GLN A 46 -2.94 6.42 9.14
CA GLN A 46 -2.14 5.25 8.77
C GLN A 46 -2.53 4.03 9.59
N THR A 47 -2.59 2.87 8.92
CA THR A 47 -2.77 1.56 9.55
C THR A 47 -2.23 0.47 8.61
N ARG A 48 -1.50 -0.50 9.17
CA ARG A 48 -1.01 -1.65 8.40
C ARG A 48 -2.11 -2.73 8.30
N LEU A 49 -2.48 -3.12 7.07
CA LEU A 49 -3.55 -4.12 6.86
C LEU A 49 -3.06 -5.57 7.00
N LEU A 50 -1.92 -5.89 6.38
CA LEU A 50 -1.32 -7.22 6.47
C LEU A 50 -0.30 -7.25 7.61
N MET A 51 -0.81 -7.61 8.80
CA MET A 51 -0.04 -7.61 10.05
C MET A 51 0.90 -8.81 10.21
N GLY A 52 0.79 -9.84 9.35
CA GLY A 52 1.63 -11.04 9.47
C GLY A 52 1.21 -12.00 10.60
N ASN A 53 -0.06 -11.96 11.03
CA ASN A 53 -0.59 -12.74 12.17
C ASN A 53 -0.26 -14.24 12.13
N PHE A 54 -0.02 -14.81 10.93
CA PHE A 54 0.30 -16.22 10.75
C PHE A 54 1.71 -16.60 11.25
N ILE A 55 2.63 -15.64 11.40
CA ILE A 55 3.99 -15.83 11.91
C ILE A 55 4.25 -15.13 13.25
N VAL A 56 3.23 -14.53 13.88
CA VAL A 56 3.35 -13.92 15.22
C VAL A 56 2.65 -14.79 16.23
N ASN A 57 3.41 -15.48 17.08
CA ASN A 57 2.88 -16.34 18.14
C ASN A 57 3.97 -16.72 19.16
N LYS A 58 3.58 -17.42 20.22
CA LYS A 58 4.48 -17.81 21.33
C LYS A 58 5.63 -18.73 20.92
N ASP A 59 5.49 -19.48 19.84
CA ASP A 59 6.50 -20.45 19.38
C ASP A 59 7.36 -19.88 18.24
N SER A 60 6.93 -18.81 17.60
CA SER A 60 7.66 -18.11 16.53
C SER A 60 8.88 -17.35 17.05
N VAL A 61 9.82 -17.00 16.18
CA VAL A 61 10.88 -16.03 16.52
C VAL A 61 10.33 -14.64 16.81
N TYR A 62 9.13 -14.31 16.31
CA TYR A 62 8.42 -13.07 16.61
C TYR A 62 7.21 -13.34 17.51
N LYS A 63 7.26 -12.87 18.75
CA LYS A 63 6.23 -13.04 19.78
C LYS A 63 5.14 -11.97 19.72
N THR A 64 5.49 -10.77 19.25
CA THR A 64 4.57 -9.65 19.05
C THR A 64 4.71 -9.05 17.65
N HIS A 65 3.76 -8.19 17.27
CA HIS A 65 3.83 -7.49 15.98
C HIS A 65 4.89 -6.41 15.95
N GLU A 66 5.18 -5.80 17.10
CA GLU A 66 6.28 -4.85 17.26
C GLU A 66 7.62 -5.51 16.99
N GLU A 67 7.81 -6.76 17.43
CA GLU A 67 9.02 -7.55 17.12
C GLU A 67 9.10 -7.94 15.64
N LEU A 68 7.96 -8.23 14.99
CA LEU A 68 7.95 -8.57 13.55
C LEU A 68 8.29 -7.37 12.68
N TRP A 69 7.82 -6.17 13.05
CA TRP A 69 7.92 -4.96 12.24
C TRP A 69 8.92 -3.94 12.77
N ASP A 70 9.73 -4.29 13.78
CA ASP A 70 10.69 -3.38 14.44
C ASP A 70 10.06 -2.03 14.87
N GLY A 71 8.80 -2.08 15.32
CA GLY A 71 8.01 -0.89 15.70
C GLY A 71 7.32 -0.14 14.55
N GLU A 72 7.48 -0.56 13.29
CA GLU A 72 6.81 0.04 12.13
C GLU A 72 5.36 -0.49 11.95
N ILE A 73 4.51 -0.24 12.96
CA ILE A 73 3.13 -0.75 13.06
C ILE A 73 2.06 0.34 12.96
#